data_AF-A0A952SAK8-F1
#
_entry.id   AF-A0A952SAK8-F1
#
_cell.length_a   1.000
_cell.length_b   1.000
_cell.length_c   1.000
_cell.angle_alpha   90.00
_cell.angle_beta   90.00
_cell.angle_gamma   90.00
#
_symmetry.space_group_name_H-M   'P 1'
#
loop_
_entity.id
_entity.type
_entity.pdbx_description
1 polymer ?
#
loop_
_entity_poly.entity_id
_entity_poly.type
_entity_poly.pdbx_seq_one_letter_code
_entity_poly.pdbx_strand_id
1 'polypeptide(L)'
;MPQQTIPGDIFVFQIEAGYALIQVLAIDGGGDDRIWHIAAFRDYFPDVEYAEAAAAEAETLPRDIPHVAMTERAFASTQAARLANKPLREVDRQLVEAWRSSDERTVSDRSIRLLLGVR
;
A
#
# COMPACT_ATOMS: atom_id res chain seq x y z
N MET A 1 1.07 -11.14 19.49
CA MET A 1 0.63 -9.73 19.45
C MET A 1 0.55 -9.34 17.98
N PRO A 2 -0.59 -8.87 17.45
CA PRO A 2 -0.62 -8.34 16.10
C PRO A 2 0.35 -7.16 16.04
N GLN A 3 1.27 -7.19 15.08
CA GLN A 3 2.26 -6.15 14.93
C GLN A 3 1.56 -4.89 14.43
N GLN A 4 1.77 -3.76 15.11
CA GLN A 4 1.19 -2.49 14.70
C GLN A 4 1.71 -2.10 13.32
N THR A 5 0.81 -1.81 12.39
CA THR A 5 1.18 -1.31 11.07
C THR A 5 1.65 0.14 11.17
N ILE A 6 2.77 0.44 10.53
CA ILE A 6 3.37 1.78 10.53
C ILE A 6 3.74 2.23 9.11
N PRO A 7 3.91 3.54 8.87
CA PRO A 7 4.45 4.03 7.60
C PRO A 7 5.79 3.36 7.26
N GLY A 8 5.95 3.04 5.98
CA GLY A 8 7.07 2.26 5.45
C GLY A 8 6.81 0.76 5.38
N ASP A 9 5.79 0.24 6.07
CA ASP A 9 5.45 -1.18 6.03
C ASP A 9 5.06 -1.59 4.61
N ILE A 10 5.67 -2.67 4.14
CA ILE A 10 5.41 -3.31 2.85
C ILE A 10 4.60 -4.56 3.12
N PHE A 11 3.49 -4.68 2.40
CA PHE A 11 2.64 -5.85 2.44
C PHE A 11 2.62 -6.56 1.10
N VAL A 12 2.44 -7.87 1.17
CA VAL A 12 2.17 -8.73 0.02
C VAL A 12 0.72 -9.21 0.08
N PHE A 13 0.10 -9.36 -1.08
CA PHE A 13 -1.20 -9.99 -1.21
C PHE A 13 -1.25 -10.85 -2.47
N GLN A 14 -2.12 -11.86 -2.43
CA GLN A 14 -2.29 -12.78 -3.55
C GLN A 14 -3.20 -12.18 -4.64
N ILE A 15 -2.81 -12.39 -5.88
CA ILE A 15 -3.60 -12.17 -7.10
C ILE A 15 -3.78 -13.51 -7.83
N GLU A 16 -4.63 -13.56 -8.86
CA GLU A 16 -5.02 -14.82 -9.53
C GLU A 16 -3.85 -15.78 -9.85
N ALA A 17 -2.71 -15.25 -10.31
CA ALA A 17 -1.56 -16.04 -10.75
C ALA A 17 -0.23 -15.67 -10.04
N GLY A 18 -0.28 -15.02 -8.87
CA GLY A 18 0.94 -14.61 -8.17
C GLY A 18 0.70 -13.68 -6.99
N TYR A 19 1.67 -12.81 -6.74
CA TYR A 19 1.71 -11.90 -5.61
C TYR A 19 2.02 -10.48 -6.05
N ALA A 20 1.46 -9.51 -5.34
CA ALA A 20 1.70 -8.09 -5.57
C ALA A 20 2.09 -7.42 -4.25
N LEU A 21 2.78 -6.29 -4.36
CA LEU A 21 3.25 -5.52 -3.21
C LEU A 21 2.53 -4.17 -3.11
N ILE A 22 2.27 -3.75 -1.87
CA ILE A 22 1.88 -2.38 -1.53
C ILE A 22 2.77 -1.87 -0.40
N GLN A 23 2.92 -0.55 -0.29
CA GLN A 23 3.59 0.10 0.83
C GLN A 23 2.67 1.11 1.50
N VAL A 24 2.64 1.10 2.83
CA VAL A 24 1.94 2.09 3.64
C VAL A 24 2.77 3.38 3.68
N LEU A 25 2.21 4.48 3.19
CA LEU A 25 2.85 5.80 3.14
C LEU A 25 2.52 6.64 4.36
N ALA A 26 1.29 6.55 4.83
CA ALA A 26 0.80 7.25 6.01
C ALA A 26 -0.48 6.59 6.52
N ILE A 27 -0.84 6.92 7.75
CA ILE A 27 -2.08 6.51 8.39
C ILE A 27 -2.65 7.76 9.05
N ASP A 28 -3.84 8.17 8.61
CA ASP A 28 -4.56 9.32 9.17
C ASP A 28 -5.81 8.85 9.92
N GLY A 29 -6.24 9.60 10.93
CA GLY A 29 -7.42 9.27 11.75
C GLY A 29 -7.19 8.14 12.76
N GLY A 30 -8.28 7.57 13.27
CA GLY A 30 -8.26 6.48 14.25
C GLY A 30 -9.59 5.72 14.32
N GLY A 31 -9.53 4.45 14.73
CA GLY A 31 -10.72 3.59 14.75
C GLY A 31 -11.27 3.34 13.36
N ASP A 32 -12.60 3.47 13.21
CA ASP A 32 -13.32 3.22 11.96
C ASP A 32 -13.10 4.31 10.90
N ASP A 33 -12.70 5.52 11.32
CA ASP A 33 -12.35 6.65 10.43
C ASP A 33 -10.90 6.61 9.97
N ARG A 34 -10.19 5.49 10.19
CA ARG A 34 -8.80 5.36 9.74
C ARG A 34 -8.72 5.39 8.22
N ILE A 35 -7.85 6.25 7.73
CA ILE A 35 -7.49 6.38 6.32
C ILE A 35 -6.09 5.84 6.12
N TRP A 36 -5.96 4.87 5.23
CA TRP A 36 -4.71 4.30 4.81
C TRP A 36 -4.22 4.98 3.55
N HIS A 37 -3.03 5.56 3.60
CA HIS A 37 -2.36 6.07 2.41
C HIS A 37 -1.41 4.99 1.95
N ILE A 38 -1.64 4.46 0.75
CA ILE A 38 -0.81 3.39 0.21
C ILE A 38 -0.31 3.72 -1.18
N ALA A 39 0.77 3.05 -1.56
CA ALA A 39 1.18 2.90 -2.94
C ALA A 39 1.16 1.42 -3.34
N ALA A 40 0.94 1.17 -4.63
CA ALA A 40 1.07 -0.17 -5.22
C ALA A 40 2.27 -0.21 -6.16
N PHE A 41 3.09 -1.25 -6.00
CA PHE A 41 4.19 -1.54 -6.92
C PHE A 41 3.64 -2.11 -8.23
N ARG A 42 4.38 -1.88 -9.33
CA ARG A 42 3.96 -2.30 -10.67
C ARG A 42 4.15 -3.79 -10.91
N ASP A 43 5.20 -4.36 -10.32
CA ASP A 43 5.61 -5.72 -10.64
C ASP A 43 4.79 -6.75 -9.88
N TYR A 44 4.58 -7.91 -10.50
CA TYR A 44 3.96 -9.09 -9.92
C TYR A 44 4.99 -10.22 -9.80
N PHE A 45 4.84 -11.02 -8.75
CA PHE A 45 5.80 -12.05 -8.38
C PHE A 45 5.13 -13.43 -8.44
N PRO A 46 5.83 -14.47 -8.95
CA PRO A 46 5.26 -15.80 -9.10
C PRO A 46 5.02 -16.50 -7.75
N ASP A 47 5.83 -16.19 -6.74
CA ASP A 47 5.71 -16.69 -5.37
C ASP A 47 6.08 -15.61 -4.35
N VAL A 48 5.94 -15.93 -3.07
CA VAL A 48 6.16 -15.00 -1.96
C VAL A 48 7.64 -14.75 -1.74
N GLU A 49 8.51 -15.72 -2.01
CA GLU A 49 9.96 -15.62 -1.86
C GLU A 49 10.53 -14.56 -2.81
N TYR A 50 10.08 -14.51 -4.08
CA TYR A 50 10.45 -13.42 -4.99
C TYR A 50 9.90 -12.07 -4.55
N ALA A 51 8.67 -12.03 -4.00
CA ALA A 51 8.08 -10.80 -3.49
C ALA A 51 8.85 -10.25 -2.27
N GLU A 52 9.29 -11.13 -1.37
CA GLU A 52 10.13 -10.79 -0.22
C GLU A 52 11.50 -10.25 -0.65
N ALA A 53 12.14 -10.92 -1.61
CA ALA A 53 13.41 -10.46 -2.17
C ALA A 53 13.27 -9.07 -2.80
N ALA A 54 12.19 -8.81 -3.55
CA ALA A 54 11.92 -7.51 -4.15
C ALA A 54 11.62 -6.44 -3.08
N ALA A 55 10.89 -6.79 -2.02
CA ALA A 55 10.60 -5.88 -0.90
C ALA A 55 11.87 -5.38 -0.18
N ALA A 56 12.99 -6.13 -0.25
CA ALA A 56 14.28 -5.68 0.27
C ALA A 56 14.81 -4.43 -0.47
N GLU A 57 14.49 -4.28 -1.75
CA GLU A 57 14.95 -3.21 -2.66
C GLU A 57 13.83 -2.25 -3.08
N ALA A 58 12.76 -2.18 -2.27
CA ALA A 58 11.52 -1.49 -2.59
C ALA A 58 11.66 0.01 -2.93
N GLU A 59 12.73 0.67 -2.49
CA GLU A 59 13.02 2.08 -2.83
C GLU A 59 13.25 2.28 -4.33
N THR A 60 13.70 1.24 -5.03
CA THR A 60 14.00 1.27 -6.48
C THR A 60 12.86 0.76 -7.35
N LEU A 61 11.87 0.07 -6.75
CA LEU A 61 10.80 -0.55 -7.51
C LEU A 61 9.83 0.49 -8.10
N PRO A 62 9.39 0.30 -9.36
CA PRO A 62 8.40 1.16 -9.98
C PRO A 62 7.03 1.02 -9.31
N ARG A 63 6.29 2.13 -9.26
CA ARG A 63 4.92 2.18 -8.74
C ARG A 63 3.92 2.32 -9.87
N ASP A 64 2.86 1.53 -9.83
CA ASP A 64 1.73 1.66 -10.75
C ASP A 64 0.70 2.66 -10.20
N ILE A 65 0.41 2.57 -8.90
CA ILE A 65 -0.37 3.55 -8.15
C ILE A 65 0.58 4.24 -7.15
N PRO A 66 1.06 5.46 -7.44
CA PRO A 66 2.01 6.17 -6.57
C PRO A 66 1.42 6.56 -5.22
N HIS A 67 0.13 6.87 -5.18
CA HIS A 67 -0.62 7.19 -3.97
C HIS A 67 -2.12 6.94 -4.16
N VAL A 68 -2.75 6.33 -3.16
CA VAL A 68 -4.20 6.33 -2.96
C VAL A 68 -4.51 6.38 -1.47
N ALA A 69 -5.51 7.18 -1.09
CA ALA A 69 -6.11 7.16 0.25
C ALA A 69 -7.30 6.20 0.25
N MET A 70 -7.39 5.32 1.24
CA MET A 70 -8.46 4.32 1.33
C MET A 70 -9.00 4.11 2.74
N THR A 71 -10.24 3.66 2.83
CA THR A 71 -10.89 3.34 4.12
C THR A 71 -10.24 2.13 4.80
N GLU A 72 -10.36 2.02 6.12
CA GLU A 72 -9.99 0.81 6.87
C GLU A 72 -10.58 -0.45 6.25
N ARG A 73 -11.87 -0.39 5.88
CA ARG A 73 -12.58 -1.51 5.24
C ARG A 73 -11.94 -1.93 3.93
N ALA A 74 -11.61 -0.97 3.06
CA ALA A 74 -10.97 -1.23 1.79
C ALA A 74 -9.59 -1.86 1.97
N PHE A 75 -8.77 -1.33 2.89
CA PHE A 75 -7.45 -1.87 3.19
C PHE A 75 -7.54 -3.31 3.73
N ALA A 76 -8.35 -3.54 4.77
CA ALA A 76 -8.52 -4.85 5.40
C ALA A 76 -9.02 -5.92 4.43
N SER A 77 -9.87 -5.56 3.45
CA SER A 77 -10.37 -6.48 2.43
C SER A 77 -9.29 -7.03 1.49
N THR A 78 -8.10 -6.44 1.46
CA THR A 78 -6.97 -6.89 0.63
C THR A 78 -6.35 -8.19 1.14
N GLN A 79 -6.59 -8.56 2.42
CA GLN A 79 -6.00 -9.75 3.05
C GLN A 79 -4.47 -9.82 2.91
N ALA A 80 -3.80 -8.70 3.14
CA ALA A 80 -2.37 -8.55 2.92
C ALA A 80 -1.55 -9.01 4.15
N ALA A 81 -0.39 -9.61 3.91
CA ALA A 81 0.57 -10.00 4.93
C ALA A 81 1.78 -9.06 4.92
N ARG A 82 2.28 -8.67 6.09
CA ARG A 82 3.43 -7.76 6.19
C ARG A 82 4.74 -8.51 5.91
N LEU A 83 5.58 -7.97 5.03
CA LEU A 83 6.89 -8.54 4.69
C LEU A 83 8.06 -7.76 5.30
N ALA A 84 8.06 -6.44 5.14
CA ALA A 84 9.20 -5.60 5.52
C ALA A 84 8.73 -4.21 5.97
N ASN A 85 9.66 -3.42 6.50
CA ASN A 85 9.50 -1.98 6.66
C ASN A 85 10.69 -1.30 5.97
N LYS A 86 10.41 -0.36 5.07
CA LYS A 86 11.43 0.39 4.32
C LYS A 86 11.17 1.88 4.40
N PRO A 87 12.23 2.71 4.40
CA PRO A 87 12.08 4.16 4.30
C PRO A 87 11.17 4.55 3.13
N LEU A 88 10.32 5.55 3.38
CA LEU A 88 9.52 6.16 2.33
C LEU A 88 10.40 7.10 1.51
N ARG A 89 10.20 7.09 0.20
CA ARG A 89 10.88 8.04 -0.69
C ARG A 89 10.26 9.41 -0.49
N GLU A 90 11.04 10.45 -0.76
CA GLU A 90 10.59 11.83 -0.57
C GLU A 90 9.36 12.15 -1.43
N VAL A 91 9.31 11.64 -2.68
CA VAL A 91 8.14 11.77 -3.56
C VAL A 91 6.87 11.17 -2.94
N ASP A 92 6.98 10.08 -2.19
CA ASP A 92 5.81 9.41 -1.61
C ASP A 92 5.24 10.24 -0.45
N ARG A 93 6.11 10.88 0.34
CA ARG A 93 5.70 11.83 1.39
C ARG A 93 5.02 13.05 0.79
N GLN A 94 5.57 13.60 -0.29
CA GLN A 94 5.00 14.76 -0.98
C GLN A 94 3.60 14.47 -1.54
N LEU A 95 3.34 13.26 -2.04
CA LEU A 95 2.01 12.87 -2.52
C LEU A 95 0.97 12.83 -1.38
N VAL A 96 1.37 12.33 -0.21
CA VAL A 96 0.49 12.35 0.98
C VAL A 96 0.20 13.78 1.42
N GLU A 97 1.21 14.64 1.50
CA GLU A 97 1.02 16.05 1.88
C GLU A 97 0.19 16.83 0.86
N ALA A 98 0.40 16.58 -0.43
CA ALA A 98 -0.41 17.16 -1.51
C ALA A 98 -1.88 16.75 -1.38
N TRP A 99 -2.15 15.48 -1.05
CA TRP A 99 -3.51 15.05 -0.76
C TRP A 99 -4.08 15.73 0.49
N ARG A 100 -3.32 15.83 1.58
CA ARG A 100 -3.77 16.45 2.84
C ARG A 100 -4.11 17.93 2.68
N SER A 101 -3.39 18.62 1.81
CA SER A 101 -3.58 20.04 1.49
C SER A 101 -4.59 20.30 0.37
N SER A 102 -5.10 19.25 -0.29
CA SER A 102 -6.14 19.36 -1.31
C SER A 102 -7.50 19.68 -0.69
N ASP A 103 -8.27 20.54 -1.35
CA ASP A 103 -9.68 20.77 -1.00
C ASP A 103 -10.55 19.53 -1.31
N GLU A 104 -10.14 18.73 -2.30
CA GLU A 104 -10.80 17.49 -2.70
C GLU A 104 -10.00 16.27 -2.21
N ARG A 105 -10.19 15.92 -0.94
CA ARG A 105 -9.59 14.73 -0.29
C ARG A 105 -10.37 13.46 -0.63
N THR A 106 -10.18 12.94 -1.84
CA THR A 106 -10.85 11.70 -2.25
C THR A 106 -10.31 10.51 -1.45
N VAL A 107 -11.22 9.72 -0.85
CA VAL A 107 -10.92 8.45 -0.18
C VAL A 107 -11.62 7.33 -0.93
N SER A 108 -10.85 6.31 -1.33
CA SER A 108 -11.39 5.12 -1.98
C SER A 108 -11.90 4.12 -0.95
N ASP A 109 -13.13 3.66 -1.16
CA ASP A 109 -13.69 2.52 -0.41
C ASP A 109 -13.61 1.20 -1.21
N ARG A 110 -12.85 1.20 -2.31
CA ARG A 110 -12.52 0.01 -3.11
C ARG A 110 -11.16 -0.54 -2.71
N SER A 111 -11.05 -1.86 -2.64
CA SER A 111 -9.80 -2.56 -2.36
C SER A 111 -8.72 -2.24 -3.40
N ILE A 112 -7.45 -2.35 -3.01
CA ILE A 112 -6.34 -2.10 -3.95
C ILE A 112 -6.34 -3.07 -5.12
N ARG A 113 -6.86 -4.29 -4.93
CA ARG A 113 -7.03 -5.31 -5.99
C ARG A 113 -7.91 -4.76 -7.11
N LEU A 114 -9.06 -4.19 -6.76
CA LEU A 114 -9.97 -3.57 -7.74
C LEU A 114 -9.35 -2.36 -8.44
N LEU A 115 -8.56 -1.56 -7.72
CA LEU A 115 -7.90 -0.37 -8.28
C LEU A 115 -6.79 -0.76 -9.28
N LEU A 116 -6.09 -1.86 -9.02
CA LEU A 116 -5.09 -2.44 -9.93
C LEU A 116 -5.73 -3.24 -11.09
N GLY A 117 -7.06 -3.39 -11.12
CA GLY A 117 -7.76 -4.19 -12.12
C GLY A 117 -7.51 -5.70 -11.99
N VAL A 118 -6.98 -6.16 -10.86
CA VAL A 118 -6.72 -7.58 -10.56
C VAL A 118 -7.85 -8.16 -9.72
N ARG A 119 -8.21 -9.42 -9.97
CA ARG A 119 -9.33 -10.10 -9.31
C ARG A 119 -8.90 -11.09 -8.26
#